data_AF-A0A928L9X3-F1
#
_entry.id   AF-A0A928L9X3-F1
#
_cell.length_a   1.000
_cell.length_b   1.000
_cell.length_c   1.000
_cell.angle_alpha   90.00
_cell.angle_beta   90.00
_cell.angle_gamma   90.00
#
_symmetry.space_group_name_H-M   'P 1'
#
loop_
_entity.id
_entity.type
_entity.pdbx_description
1 polymer ?
#
loop_
_entity_poly.entity_id
_entity_poly.type
_entity_poly.pdbx_seq_one_letter_code
_entity_poly.pdbx_strand_id
1 'polypeptide(L)'
;MNTSASEIFEIPRFYYFKSGNHYSGSKGEFTYKIENGDRLKCLTWQGRLCSMKAEIENEKEFEVTPEGFEELLKWLEATYKEWQEKRA
;
A
#
# COMPACT_ATOMS: atom_id res chain seq x y z
N MET A 1 -2.33 -11.89 -18.87
CA MET A 1 -3.01 -10.60 -18.60
C MET A 1 -2.40 -10.05 -17.33
N ASN A 2 -1.82 -8.85 -17.34
CA ASN A 2 -1.20 -8.27 -16.16
C ASN A 2 -2.32 -7.82 -15.20
N THR A 3 -2.50 -8.54 -14.09
CA THR A 3 -3.62 -8.33 -13.15
C THR A 3 -3.29 -7.30 -12.06
N SER A 4 -2.03 -6.84 -11.99
CA SER A 4 -1.58 -5.84 -11.02
C SER A 4 -1.90 -4.40 -11.45
N ALA A 5 -2.19 -3.55 -10.47
CA ALA A 5 -2.38 -2.11 -10.62
C ALA A 5 -1.08 -1.31 -10.39
N SER A 6 -0.11 -1.87 -9.65
CA SER A 6 1.17 -1.22 -9.34
C SER A 6 2.27 -1.70 -10.29
N GLU A 7 3.26 -0.83 -10.54
CA GLU A 7 4.47 -1.17 -11.28
C GLU A 7 5.50 -1.93 -10.43
N ILE A 8 5.45 -1.75 -9.10
CA ILE A 8 6.44 -2.29 -8.15
C ILE A 8 5.90 -3.50 -7.39
N PHE A 9 4.60 -3.48 -7.08
CA PHE A 9 3.92 -4.44 -6.22
C PHE A 9 2.85 -5.21 -6.99
N GLU A 10 2.46 -6.37 -6.48
CA GLU A 10 1.31 -7.13 -6.98
C GLU A 10 0.06 -6.69 -6.21
N ILE A 11 -0.54 -5.56 -6.60
CA ILE A 11 -1.74 -5.00 -5.96
C ILE A 11 -2.93 -5.18 -6.91
N PRO A 12 -4.08 -5.71 -6.46
CA PRO A 12 -5.25 -5.86 -7.31
C PRO A 12 -5.78 -4.51 -7.81
N ARG A 13 -6.54 -4.53 -8.90
CA ARG A 13 -7.19 -3.33 -9.46
C ARG A 13 -8.26 -2.77 -8.52
N PHE A 14 -8.60 -1.49 -8.70
CA PHE A 14 -9.54 -0.75 -7.85
C PHE A 14 -10.89 -1.47 -7.56
N TYR A 15 -11.40 -2.28 -8.48
CA TYR A 15 -12.62 -3.06 -8.28
C TYR A 15 -12.59 -3.97 -7.02
N TYR A 16 -11.40 -4.49 -6.68
CA TYR A 16 -11.21 -5.26 -5.45
C TYR A 16 -11.54 -4.42 -4.20
N PHE A 17 -11.16 -3.15 -4.20
CA PHE A 17 -11.41 -2.20 -3.11
C PHE A 17 -12.84 -1.64 -3.16
N LYS A 18 -13.47 -1.53 -4.32
CA LYS A 18 -14.91 -1.21 -4.36
C LYS A 18 -15.79 -2.20 -3.58
N SER A 19 -15.31 -3.42 -3.38
CA SER A 19 -16.01 -4.46 -2.61
C SER A 19 -15.77 -4.37 -1.10
N GLY A 20 -15.07 -3.32 -0.61
CA GLY A 20 -14.75 -3.13 0.81
C GLY A 20 -13.55 -3.94 1.30
N ASN A 21 -12.83 -4.62 0.42
CA ASN A 21 -11.72 -5.48 0.82
C ASN A 21 -10.50 -4.67 1.26
N HIS A 22 -9.80 -5.17 2.28
CA HIS A 22 -8.45 -4.75 2.63
C HIS A 22 -7.42 -5.54 1.83
N TYR A 23 -6.22 -5.01 1.72
CA TYR A 23 -5.10 -5.68 1.06
C TYR A 23 -3.81 -5.45 1.84
N SER A 24 -2.89 -6.41 1.81
CA SER A 24 -1.56 -6.25 2.40
C SER A 24 -0.54 -7.05 1.60
N GLY A 25 0.69 -6.57 1.58
CA GLY A 25 1.79 -7.25 0.92
C GLY A 25 3.13 -6.78 1.46
N SER A 26 4.20 -7.36 0.94
CA SER A 26 5.55 -6.95 1.27
C SER A 26 6.49 -7.12 0.08
N LYS A 27 7.60 -6.39 0.13
CA LYS A 27 8.74 -6.52 -0.79
C LYS A 27 10.03 -6.48 0.01
N GLY A 28 10.60 -7.66 0.25
CA GLY A 28 11.68 -7.81 1.22
C GLY A 28 11.22 -7.46 2.64
N GLU A 29 11.92 -6.54 3.28
CA GLU A 29 11.60 -6.06 4.64
C GLU A 29 10.62 -4.86 4.65
N PHE A 30 10.21 -4.36 3.48
CA PHE A 30 9.19 -3.32 3.39
C PHE A 30 7.80 -3.96 3.33
N THR A 31 6.96 -3.66 4.30
CA THR A 31 5.60 -4.20 4.39
C THR A 31 4.59 -3.06 4.28
N TYR A 32 3.46 -3.34 3.62
CA TYR A 32 2.37 -2.38 3.48
C TYR A 32 1.00 -3.01 3.70
N LYS A 33 0.05 -2.19 4.11
CA LYS A 33 -1.37 -2.54 4.24
C LYS A 33 -2.23 -1.41 3.70
N ILE A 34 -3.23 -1.76 2.90
CA ILE A 34 -4.29 -0.89 2.44
C ILE A 34 -5.56 -1.30 3.18
N GLU A 35 -5.97 -0.44 4.10
CA GLU A 35 -7.26 -0.52 4.78
C GLU A 35 -8.29 0.27 3.98
N ASN A 36 -9.52 -0.21 4.01
CA ASN A 36 -10.59 0.26 3.15
C ASN A 36 -11.84 0.44 4.00
N GLY A 37 -12.01 1.66 4.51
CA GLY A 37 -13.17 2.09 5.28
C GLY A 37 -13.85 3.27 4.57
N ASP A 38 -14.14 4.34 5.30
CA ASP A 38 -14.63 5.60 4.70
C ASP A 38 -13.62 6.22 3.71
N ARG A 39 -12.33 5.92 3.91
CA ARG A 39 -11.19 6.30 3.07
C ARG A 39 -10.29 5.09 2.85
N LEU A 40 -9.51 5.13 1.77
CA LEU A 40 -8.41 4.19 1.57
C LEU A 40 -7.23 4.66 2.43
N LYS A 41 -6.81 3.85 3.40
CA LYS A 41 -5.67 4.16 4.26
C LYS A 41 -4.52 3.22 3.93
N CYS A 42 -3.38 3.76 3.54
CA CYS A 42 -2.17 2.99 3.30
C CYS A 42 -1.19 3.17 4.46
N LEU A 43 -0.75 2.04 5.02
CA LEU A 43 0.19 1.94 6.13
C LEU A 43 1.45 1.24 5.62
N THR A 44 2.63 1.71 6.02
CA THR A 44 3.90 1.03 5.73
C THR A 44 4.75 0.88 6.99
N TRP A 45 5.48 -0.23 7.08
CA TRP A 45 6.40 -0.49 8.18
C TRP A 45 7.50 -1.45 7.75
N GLN A 46 8.56 -1.49 8.55
CA GLN A 46 9.64 -2.43 8.36
C GLN A 46 9.40 -3.75 9.12
N GLY A 47 9.61 -4.87 8.44
CA GLY A 47 9.72 -6.19 9.03
C GLY A 47 8.47 -7.06 8.92
N ARG A 48 8.58 -8.28 9.47
CA ARG A 48 7.61 -9.36 9.31
C ARG A 48 6.48 -9.39 10.33
N LEU A 49 6.45 -8.42 11.24
CA LEU A 49 5.38 -8.33 12.22
C LEU A 49 4.08 -7.91 11.54
N CYS A 50 2.96 -8.48 12.01
CA CYS A 50 1.62 -8.04 11.62
C CYS A 50 1.42 -6.58 12.01
N SER A 51 0.65 -5.81 11.23
CA SER A 51 0.41 -4.37 11.42
C SER A 51 -0.04 -3.99 12.84
N MET A 52 -0.69 -4.90 13.58
CA MET A 52 -1.11 -4.67 14.98
C MET A 52 0.05 -4.62 15.99
N LYS A 53 1.21 -5.19 15.62
CA LYS A 53 2.42 -5.28 16.46
C LYS A 53 3.60 -4.50 15.87
N ALA A 54 3.43 -3.98 14.67
CA ALA A 54 4.45 -3.22 13.98
C ALA A 54 4.39 -1.75 14.40
N GLU A 55 5.54 -1.12 14.46
CA GLU A 55 5.62 0.34 14.50
C GLU A 55 5.39 0.85 13.08
N ILE A 56 4.28 1.57 12.89
CA ILE A 56 3.93 2.14 11.58
C ILE A 56 4.88 3.30 11.30
N GLU A 57 5.63 3.19 10.21
CA GLU A 57 6.60 4.21 9.80
C GLU A 57 5.96 5.32 8.98
N ASN A 58 5.00 4.96 8.11
CA ASN A 58 4.28 5.93 7.29
C ASN A 58 2.80 5.55 7.20
N GLU A 59 1.94 6.56 7.19
CA GLU A 59 0.52 6.41 6.90
C GLU A 59 -0.02 7.56 6.06
N LYS A 60 -0.96 7.24 5.16
CA LYS A 60 -1.69 8.26 4.39
C LYS A 60 -3.07 7.78 3.99
N GLU A 61 -4.02 8.72 3.91
CA GLU A 61 -5.40 8.48 3.51
C GLU A 61 -5.71 9.07 2.13
N PHE A 62 -6.60 8.39 1.40
CA PHE A 62 -7.02 8.72 0.05
C PHE A 62 -8.52 8.49 -0.11
N GLU A 63 -9.13 9.13 -1.10
CA GLU A 63 -10.55 8.90 -1.40
C GLU A 63 -10.77 7.49 -1.97
N VAL A 64 -11.94 6.89 -1.71
CA VAL A 64 -12.34 5.59 -2.27
C VAL A 64 -12.85 5.79 -3.70
N THR A 65 -12.00 6.35 -4.54
CA THR A 65 -12.23 6.63 -5.97
C THR A 65 -11.10 6.04 -6.81
N PRO A 66 -11.29 5.83 -8.12
CA PRO A 66 -10.21 5.39 -9.01
C PRO A 66 -8.99 6.31 -8.94
N GLU A 67 -9.21 7.62 -8.87
CA GLU A 67 -8.18 8.65 -8.79
C GLU A 67 -7.44 8.57 -7.45
N GLY A 68 -8.18 8.49 -6.33
CA GLY A 68 -7.59 8.33 -5.00
C GLY A 68 -6.79 7.03 -4.87
N PHE A 69 -7.23 5.96 -5.54
CA PHE A 69 -6.47 4.71 -5.60
C PHE A 69 -5.18 4.86 -6.44
N GLU A 70 -5.21 5.57 -7.55
CA GLU A 70 -3.99 5.86 -8.32
C GLU A 70 -2.99 6.71 -7.51
N GLU A 71 -3.47 7.71 -6.78
CA GLU A 71 -2.66 8.51 -5.86
C GLU A 71 -2.05 7.66 -4.74
N LEU A 72 -2.81 6.70 -4.20
CA LEU A 72 -2.32 5.74 -3.22
C LEU A 72 -1.16 4.91 -3.77
N LEU A 73 -1.30 4.39 -4.99
CA LEU A 73 -0.26 3.59 -5.63
C LEU A 73 1.01 4.41 -5.85
N LYS A 74 0.89 5.61 -6.42
CA LYS A 74 2.03 6.52 -6.62
C LYS A 74 2.73 6.85 -5.31
N TRP A 75 1.97 7.11 -4.25
CA TRP A 75 2.53 7.39 -2.93
C TRP A 75 3.27 6.17 -2.37
N LEU A 76 2.67 4.98 -2.39
CA LEU A 76 3.28 3.75 -1.89
C LEU A 76 4.58 3.41 -2.64
N GLU A 77 4.58 3.57 -3.97
CA GLU A 77 5.75 3.35 -4.80
C GLU A 77 6.87 4.36 -4.53
N ALA A 78 6.54 5.63 -4.33
CA ALA A 78 7.50 6.66 -3.92
C ALA A 78 8.09 6.35 -2.55
N THR A 79 7.24 6.03 -1.55
CA THR A 79 7.67 5.66 -0.20
C THR A 79 8.60 4.46 -0.21
N TYR A 80 8.33 3.47 -1.06
CA TYR A 80 9.22 2.32 -1.24
C TYR A 80 10.57 2.70 -1.85
N LYS A 81 10.59 3.56 -2.88
CA LYS A 81 11.83 4.03 -3.50
C LYS A 81 12.69 4.80 -2.51
N GLU A 82 12.11 5.74 -1.76
CA GLU A 82 12.80 6.48 -0.70
C GLU A 82 13.32 5.53 0.40
N TRP A 83 12.54 4.52 0.77
CA TRP A 83 12.96 3.49 1.72
C TRP A 83 14.15 2.67 1.19
N GLN A 84 14.16 2.33 -0.10
CA GLN A 84 15.29 1.62 -0.72
C GLN A 84 16.54 2.49 -0.76
N GLU A 85 16.44 3.76 -1.14
CA GLU A 85 17.57 4.69 -1.23
C GLU A 85 18.27 4.89 0.13
N LYS A 86 17.52 4.92 1.23
CA LYS A 86 18.08 5.00 2.59
C LYS A 86 18.88 3.76 3.00
N ARG A 87 18.82 2.68 2.22
CA ARG A 87 19.37 1.35 2.54
C ARG A 87 20.35 0.84 1.48
N ALA A 88 20.58 1.62 0.42
CA ALA A 88 21.61 1.40 -0.58
C ALA A 88 22.94 1.98 -0.12
#